data_AF-A0A2U3LWS5-F1
#
_entry.id   AF-A0A2U3LWS5-F1
#
_cell.length_a   1.000
_cell.length_b   1.000
_cell.length_c   1.000
_cell.angle_alpha   90.00
_cell.angle_beta   90.00
_cell.angle_gamma   90.00
#
_symmetry.space_group_name_H-M   'P 1'
#
loop_
_entity.id
_entity.type
_entity.pdbx_description
1 polymer ?
#
loop_
_entity_poly.entity_id
_entity_poly.type
_entity_poly.pdbx_seq_one_letter_code
_entity_poly.pdbx_strand_id
1 'polypeptide(L)'
;MGVVGSLGGWWEVSVADAEERRRALRPDTWTGARAVWATVTPFVFDRFPKDPYGEEAARIVREALTRVGLPEPREIDLHYNAWQIGVPKASMFPAAPARPDKPQRYHCHVRVRFESAVAGPVIAGAGRYYGYGLFRGLFDGEDAG
;
A
#
# COMPACT_ATOMS: atom_id res chain seq x y z
N MET A 1 20.79 -12.68 27.57
CA MET A 1 22.22 -12.29 27.60
C MET A 1 23.03 -13.55 27.34
N GLY A 2 23.55 -13.71 26.12
CA GLY A 2 24.33 -14.88 25.74
C GLY A 2 25.14 -14.55 24.49
N VAL A 3 26.45 -14.47 24.66
CA VAL A 3 27.42 -14.20 23.60
C VAL A 3 28.15 -15.50 23.31
N VAL A 4 28.15 -15.94 22.05
CA VAL A 4 29.12 -16.93 21.54
C VAL A 4 29.66 -16.40 20.22
N GLY A 5 30.97 -16.22 20.17
CA GLY A 5 31.72 -15.90 18.97
C GLY A 5 32.78 -16.95 18.71
N SER A 6 32.86 -17.43 17.48
CA SER A 6 34.10 -17.87 16.87
C SER A 6 34.12 -17.26 15.47
N LEU A 7 35.06 -16.34 15.22
CA LEU A 7 35.23 -15.44 14.07
C LEU A 7 34.80 -13.97 14.33
N GLY A 8 35.62 -13.24 15.09
CA GLY A 8 35.90 -11.81 14.88
C GLY A 8 34.82 -10.75 15.15
N GLY A 9 33.63 -11.10 15.65
CA GLY A 9 32.59 -10.13 15.97
C GLY A 9 31.85 -10.48 17.27
N TRP A 10 31.57 -9.46 18.08
CA TRP A 10 30.70 -9.57 19.24
C TRP A 10 29.28 -9.24 18.79
N TRP A 11 28.39 -10.24 18.82
CA TRP A 11 26.97 -10.04 18.57
C TRP A 11 26.23 -10.10 19.90
N GLU A 12 25.46 -9.06 20.19
CA GLU A 12 24.49 -9.11 21.28
C GLU A 12 23.22 -9.79 20.76
N VAL A 13 22.98 -11.01 21.21
CA VAL A 13 21.75 -11.75 20.90
C VAL A 13 20.76 -11.55 22.04
N SER A 14 19.64 -10.90 21.71
CA SER A 14 18.46 -10.84 22.57
C SER A 14 17.31 -11.61 21.91
N VAL A 15 16.42 -12.15 22.74
CA VAL A 15 15.12 -12.62 22.23
C VAL A 15 14.40 -11.36 21.79
N ALA A 16 14.25 -11.20 20.47
CA ALA A 16 13.45 -10.11 19.96
C ALA A 16 12.01 -10.28 20.43
N ASP A 17 11.38 -9.18 20.84
CA ASP A 17 9.96 -9.18 21.06
C ASP A 17 9.28 -9.62 19.77
N ALA A 18 8.70 -10.82 19.82
CA ALA A 18 8.13 -11.47 18.66
C ALA A 18 6.87 -10.73 18.18
N GLU A 19 6.25 -9.90 19.03
CA GLU A 19 5.14 -9.04 18.61
C GLU A 19 5.62 -7.85 17.79
N GLU A 20 6.77 -7.25 18.14
CA GLU A 20 7.35 -6.11 17.43
C GLU A 20 7.70 -6.47 15.97
N ARG A 21 8.03 -7.74 15.71
CA ARG A 21 8.35 -8.27 14.37
C ARG A 21 7.13 -8.68 13.53
N ARG A 22 5.96 -8.92 14.13
CA ARG A 22 4.74 -9.39 13.43
C ARG A 22 3.76 -8.25 13.14
N ARG A 23 4.25 -7.06 12.81
CA ARG A 23 3.41 -5.88 12.52
C ARG A 23 2.29 -6.19 11.52
N ALA A 24 2.57 -6.94 10.45
CA ALA A 24 1.56 -7.33 9.47
C ALA A 24 0.43 -8.23 10.02
N LEU A 25 0.60 -8.87 11.19
CA LEU A 25 -0.45 -9.67 11.83
C LEU A 25 -1.28 -8.86 12.85
N ARG A 26 -0.84 -7.65 13.21
CA ARG A 26 -1.60 -6.79 14.13
C ARG A 26 -2.78 -6.17 13.37
N PRO A 27 -4.04 -6.32 13.81
CA PRO A 27 -5.19 -5.74 13.12
C PRO A 27 -5.07 -4.24 12.89
N ASP A 28 -4.56 -3.51 13.89
CA ASP A 28 -4.33 -2.06 13.84
C ASP A 28 -3.46 -1.61 12.64
N THR A 29 -2.55 -2.47 12.17
CA THR A 29 -1.74 -2.16 10.98
C THR A 29 -2.57 -1.98 9.71
N TRP A 30 -3.75 -2.59 9.67
CA TRP A 30 -4.66 -2.57 8.54
C TRP A 30 -5.90 -1.72 8.80
N THR A 31 -6.32 -1.58 10.06
CA THR A 31 -7.58 -0.92 10.43
C THR A 31 -7.40 0.38 11.21
N GLY A 32 -6.22 0.62 11.77
CA GLY A 32 -5.92 1.83 12.54
C GLY A 32 -6.12 3.09 11.70
N ALA A 33 -6.65 4.15 12.32
CA ALA A 33 -6.85 5.42 11.63
C ALA A 33 -5.50 6.04 11.26
N ARG A 34 -5.27 6.30 9.97
CA ARG A 34 -4.04 6.92 9.45
C ARG A 34 -4.39 7.95 8.39
N ALA A 35 -3.60 9.02 8.32
CA ALA A 35 -3.76 10.04 7.28
C ALA A 35 -3.16 9.58 5.94
N VAL A 36 -2.06 8.80 5.99
CA VAL A 36 -1.34 8.35 4.81
C VAL A 36 -1.49 6.84 4.61
N TRP A 37 -1.88 6.45 3.40
CA TRP A 37 -2.07 5.06 3.00
C TRP A 37 -1.31 4.77 1.70
N ALA A 38 -0.69 3.59 1.61
CA ALA A 38 -0.03 3.15 0.38
C ALA A 38 -0.41 1.71 0.03
N THR A 39 -0.49 1.40 -1.26
CA THR A 39 -0.86 0.06 -1.72
C THR A 39 0.20 -0.98 -1.38
N VAL A 40 -0.25 -2.12 -0.84
CA VAL A 40 0.55 -3.36 -0.72
C VAL A 40 0.27 -4.34 -1.86
N THR A 41 -0.88 -4.18 -2.54
CA THR A 41 -1.14 -4.80 -3.84
C THR A 41 -1.56 -3.70 -4.83
N PRO A 42 -1.05 -3.68 -6.07
CA PRO A 42 -1.22 -2.54 -6.98
C PRO A 42 -2.69 -2.14 -7.16
N PHE A 43 -2.91 -0.84 -7.32
CA PHE A 43 -4.21 -0.32 -7.71
C PHE A 43 -4.43 -0.60 -9.20
N VAL A 44 -5.55 -1.26 -9.52
CA VAL A 44 -5.94 -1.56 -10.91
C VAL A 44 -6.92 -0.50 -11.38
N PHE A 45 -6.58 0.16 -12.48
CA PHE A 45 -7.38 1.25 -13.03
C PHE A 45 -8.66 0.72 -13.72
N ASP A 46 -9.75 1.51 -13.63
CA ASP A 46 -11.00 1.16 -14.31
C ASP A 46 -10.97 1.47 -15.81
N ARG A 47 -10.12 2.43 -16.20
CA ARG A 47 -9.79 2.87 -17.57
C ARG A 47 -8.28 3.13 -17.69
N PHE A 48 -7.72 2.97 -18.89
CA PHE A 48 -6.29 3.18 -19.11
C PHE A 48 -5.98 4.68 -19.18
N PRO A 49 -5.13 5.24 -18.29
CA PRO A 49 -4.72 6.65 -18.36
C PRO A 49 -3.75 6.90 -19.52
N LYS A 50 -3.82 8.06 -20.18
CA LYS A 50 -2.87 8.39 -21.26
C LYS A 50 -1.45 8.60 -20.72
N ASP A 51 -1.35 9.27 -19.58
CA ASP A 51 -0.13 9.40 -18.79
C ASP A 51 -0.28 8.61 -17.48
N PRO A 52 0.40 7.46 -17.32
CA PRO A 52 0.27 6.58 -16.16
C PRO A 52 0.61 7.21 -14.80
N TYR A 53 1.35 8.33 -14.79
CA TYR A 53 1.76 9.01 -13.56
C TYR A 53 1.33 10.49 -13.53
N GLY A 54 0.49 10.90 -14.49
CA GLY A 54 -0.01 12.26 -14.59
C GLY A 54 -1.33 12.51 -13.86
N GLU A 55 -1.82 13.74 -13.97
CA GLU A 55 -3.05 14.21 -13.32
C GLU A 55 -4.31 13.43 -13.70
N GLU A 56 -4.40 12.90 -14.92
CA GLU A 56 -5.52 12.05 -15.32
C GLU A 56 -5.57 10.76 -14.50
N ALA A 57 -4.41 10.12 -14.30
CA ALA A 57 -4.31 8.92 -13.49
C ALA A 57 -4.64 9.21 -12.02
N ALA A 58 -4.17 10.33 -11.47
CA ALA A 58 -4.51 10.75 -10.11
C ALA A 58 -6.03 10.99 -9.95
N ARG A 59 -6.68 11.58 -10.96
CA ARG A 59 -8.14 11.75 -10.98
C ARG A 59 -8.90 10.42 -10.98
N ILE A 60 -8.43 9.42 -11.73
CA ILE A 60 -9.03 8.07 -11.72
C ILE A 60 -8.96 7.46 -10.31
N VAL A 61 -7.82 7.58 -9.63
CA VAL A 61 -7.66 7.09 -8.26
C VAL A 61 -8.61 7.82 -7.30
N ARG A 62 -8.68 9.15 -7.38
CA ARG A 62 -9.58 10.00 -6.60
C ARG A 62 -11.04 9.59 -6.74
N GLU A 63 -11.50 9.42 -7.97
CA GLU A 63 -12.86 8.93 -8.28
C GLU A 63 -13.10 7.52 -7.74
N ALA A 64 -12.09 6.64 -7.81
CA ALA A 64 -12.23 5.27 -7.30
C ALA A 64 -12.33 5.20 -5.78
N LEU A 65 -11.59 6.05 -5.05
CA LEU A 65 -11.65 6.15 -3.60
C LEU A 65 -13.00 6.72 -3.14
N THR A 66 -13.44 7.83 -3.73
CA THR A 66 -14.74 8.45 -3.42
C THR A 66 -15.91 7.52 -3.74
N ARG A 67 -15.83 6.76 -4.84
CA ARG A 67 -16.85 5.76 -5.23
C ARG A 67 -17.03 4.63 -4.22
N VAL A 68 -16.01 4.30 -3.43
CA VAL A 68 -16.11 3.30 -2.35
C VAL A 68 -16.45 3.93 -0.99
N GLY A 69 -16.78 5.23 -0.96
CA GLY A 69 -17.19 5.95 0.24
C GLY A 69 -16.04 6.52 1.08
N LEU A 70 -14.81 6.52 0.56
CA LEU A 70 -13.69 7.14 1.25
C LEU A 70 -13.68 8.66 1.02
N PRO A 71 -13.14 9.45 1.97
CA PRO A 71 -12.94 10.88 1.76
C PRO A 71 -12.09 11.15 0.51
N GLU A 72 -12.26 12.32 -0.06
CA GLU A 72 -11.40 12.74 -1.15
C GLU A 72 -9.96 12.97 -0.62
N PRO A 73 -8.91 12.37 -1.22
CA PRO A 73 -7.54 12.56 -0.76
C PRO A 73 -7.01 13.95 -1.12
N ARG A 74 -6.25 14.55 -0.21
CA ARG A 74 -5.52 15.81 -0.43
C ARG A 74 -4.39 15.63 -1.44
N GLU A 75 -3.65 14.54 -1.33
CA GLU A 75 -2.50 14.23 -2.20
C GLU A 75 -2.60 12.80 -2.73
N ILE A 76 -2.13 12.60 -3.97
CA ILE A 76 -2.05 11.29 -4.62
C ILE A 76 -0.69 11.22 -5.32
N ASP A 77 0.07 10.17 -5.03
CA ASP A 77 1.30 9.84 -5.75
C ASP A 77 1.16 8.48 -6.41
N LEU A 78 1.63 8.40 -7.64
CA LEU A 78 1.60 7.19 -8.46
C LEU A 78 3.03 6.79 -8.77
N HIS A 79 3.35 5.52 -8.56
CA HIS A 79 4.69 5.05 -8.85
C HIS A 79 4.72 3.56 -9.18
N TYR A 80 5.78 3.17 -9.89
CA TYR A 80 6.00 1.77 -10.26
C TYR A 80 6.49 0.91 -9.08
N ASN A 81 7.29 1.50 -8.19
CA ASN A 81 7.74 0.88 -6.94
C ASN A 81 6.77 1.23 -5.79
N ALA A 82 6.58 0.30 -4.86
CA ALA A 82 5.79 0.51 -3.66
C ALA A 82 6.52 1.40 -2.63
N TRP A 83 5.74 2.09 -1.78
CA TRP A 83 6.27 2.80 -0.60
C TRP A 83 6.49 1.89 0.60
N GLN A 84 5.90 0.69 0.62
CA GLN A 84 5.99 -0.26 1.72
C GLN A 84 7.19 -1.20 1.52
N ILE A 85 8.03 -1.34 2.55
CA ILE A 85 9.17 -2.24 2.52
C ILE A 85 8.70 -3.70 2.35
N GLY A 86 9.37 -4.43 1.46
CA GLY A 86 9.06 -5.84 1.17
C GLY A 86 7.91 -6.04 0.17
N VAL A 87 7.25 -4.97 -0.29
CA VAL A 87 6.29 -5.05 -1.38
C VAL A 87 7.02 -4.97 -2.72
N PRO A 88 6.82 -5.93 -3.63
CA PRO A 88 7.46 -5.91 -4.95
C PRO A 88 6.95 -4.75 -5.82
N LYS A 89 7.68 -4.43 -6.89
CA LYS A 89 7.24 -3.48 -7.93
C LYS A 89 5.95 -3.95 -8.62
N ALA A 90 5.16 -3.01 -9.15
CA ALA A 90 3.84 -3.29 -9.69
C ALA A 90 3.81 -4.38 -10.79
N SER A 91 4.82 -4.42 -11.67
CA SER A 91 4.89 -5.41 -12.76
C SER A 91 5.19 -6.85 -12.31
N MET A 92 5.59 -7.06 -11.04
CA MET A 92 5.78 -8.41 -10.49
C MET A 92 4.48 -9.01 -9.96
N PHE A 93 3.41 -8.21 -9.89
CA PHE A 93 2.07 -8.74 -9.65
C PHE A 93 1.47 -9.25 -10.97
N PRO A 94 0.72 -10.36 -10.96
CA PRO A 94 -0.02 -10.82 -12.12
C PRO A 94 -0.88 -9.70 -12.71
N ALA A 95 -1.17 -9.76 -14.01
CA ALA A 95 -2.15 -8.85 -14.57
C ALA A 95 -3.54 -9.19 -13.98
N ALA A 96 -4.30 -8.16 -13.61
CA ALA A 96 -5.68 -8.37 -13.15
C ALA A 96 -6.53 -8.97 -14.28
N PRO A 97 -7.42 -9.94 -14.00
CA PRO A 97 -8.22 -10.57 -15.04
C PRO A 97 -8.98 -9.55 -15.90
N ALA A 98 -8.73 -9.59 -17.21
CA ALA A 98 -9.50 -8.85 -18.19
C ALA A 98 -10.70 -9.68 -18.65
N ARG A 99 -11.78 -9.01 -19.08
CA ARG A 99 -12.86 -9.68 -19.81
C ARG A 99 -12.32 -10.16 -21.17
N PRO A 100 -12.88 -11.23 -21.75
CA PRO A 100 -12.57 -11.61 -23.14
C PRO A 100 -12.67 -10.39 -24.07
N ASP A 101 -11.72 -10.29 -25.00
CA ASP A 101 -11.62 -9.22 -26.00
C ASP A 101 -11.44 -7.80 -25.44
N LYS A 102 -11.10 -7.66 -24.15
CA LYS A 102 -10.74 -6.39 -23.53
C LYS A 102 -9.24 -6.32 -23.25
N PRO A 103 -8.63 -5.14 -23.42
CA PRO A 103 -7.23 -4.96 -23.07
C PRO A 103 -7.01 -5.22 -21.58
N GLN A 104 -5.80 -5.64 -21.25
CA GLN A 104 -5.36 -5.76 -19.86
C GLN A 104 -5.47 -4.41 -19.15
N ARG A 105 -5.97 -4.44 -17.92
CA ARG A 105 -6.08 -3.23 -17.12
C ARG A 105 -4.69 -2.82 -16.64
N TYR A 106 -4.40 -1.53 -16.74
CA TYR A 106 -3.18 -0.97 -16.16
C TYR A 106 -3.24 -0.99 -14.63
N HIS A 107 -2.10 -1.22 -13.98
CA HIS A 107 -1.96 -1.15 -12.53
C HIS A 107 -0.61 -0.58 -12.09
N CYS A 108 -0.61 0.17 -10.99
CA CYS A 108 0.59 0.71 -10.35
C CYS A 108 0.43 0.84 -8.83
N HIS A 109 1.48 1.24 -8.12
CA HIS A 109 1.37 1.58 -6.71
C HIS A 109 0.87 3.00 -6.52
N VAL A 110 0.08 3.17 -5.46
CA VAL A 110 -0.57 4.44 -5.13
C VAL A 110 -0.25 4.74 -3.68
N ARG A 111 0.18 5.96 -3.40
CA ARG A 111 0.16 6.58 -2.08
C ARG A 111 -0.91 7.66 -2.08
N VAL A 112 -1.68 7.75 -1.01
CA VAL A 112 -2.64 8.83 -0.79
C VAL A 112 -2.48 9.41 0.60
N ARG A 113 -2.74 10.72 0.71
CA ARG A 113 -2.91 11.43 1.98
C ARG A 113 -4.31 12.00 2.03
N PHE A 114 -5.04 11.71 3.11
CA PHE A 114 -6.33 12.32 3.41
C PHE A 114 -6.15 13.55 4.30
N GLU A 115 -7.12 14.46 4.29
CA GLU A 115 -7.12 15.64 5.17
C GLU A 115 -7.24 15.25 6.65
N SER A 116 -7.91 14.14 6.95
CA SER A 116 -8.06 13.60 8.30
C SER A 116 -7.82 12.10 8.28
N ALA A 117 -7.40 11.54 9.42
CA ALA A 117 -7.10 10.12 9.53
C ALA A 117 -8.34 9.27 9.18
N VAL A 118 -8.13 8.28 8.30
CA VAL A 118 -9.17 7.35 7.84
C VAL A 118 -8.91 5.99 8.48
N ALA A 119 -9.92 5.42 9.14
CA ALA A 119 -9.87 4.04 9.63
C ALA A 119 -9.95 3.06 8.47
N GLY A 120 -9.08 2.05 8.48
CA GLY A 120 -9.03 1.02 7.44
C GLY A 120 -9.99 -0.15 7.67
N PRO A 121 -9.91 -1.20 6.82
CA PRO A 121 -8.97 -1.34 5.70
C PRO A 121 -9.36 -0.46 4.51
N VAL A 122 -8.37 0.20 3.93
CA VAL A 122 -8.55 0.97 2.69
C VAL A 122 -8.36 0.04 1.50
N ILE A 123 -9.41 -0.14 0.70
CA ILE A 123 -9.43 -1.01 -0.49
C ILE A 123 -10.13 -0.27 -1.63
N ALA A 124 -9.47 -0.12 -2.78
CA ALA A 124 -10.03 0.61 -3.91
C ALA A 124 -9.52 0.13 -5.28
N GLY A 125 -10.16 0.60 -6.35
CA GLY A 125 -9.81 0.27 -7.73
C GLY A 125 -10.65 -0.86 -8.32
N ALA A 126 -10.46 -1.12 -9.61
CA ALA A 126 -11.26 -2.10 -10.37
C ALA A 126 -10.93 -3.56 -9.99
N GLY A 127 -9.74 -3.80 -9.44
CA GLY A 127 -9.26 -5.12 -9.04
C GLY A 127 -9.57 -5.49 -7.58
N ARG A 128 -10.31 -4.65 -6.84
CA ARG A 128 -10.56 -4.84 -5.39
C ARG A 128 -11.21 -6.17 -4.99
N TYR A 129 -11.89 -6.83 -5.93
CA TYR A 129 -12.51 -8.13 -5.73
C TYR A 129 -11.62 -9.32 -6.12
N TYR A 130 -10.40 -9.05 -6.60
CA TYR A 130 -9.43 -10.03 -7.09
C TYR A 130 -8.09 -9.94 -6.34
N GLY A 131 -8.06 -9.35 -5.14
CA GLY A 131 -6.85 -9.21 -4.31
C GLY A 131 -5.97 -7.99 -4.64
N TYR A 132 -6.43 -7.08 -5.50
CA TYR A 132 -5.70 -5.85 -5.84
C TYR A 132 -6.21 -4.63 -5.07
N GLY A 133 -5.40 -3.58 -5.03
CA GLY A 133 -5.79 -2.28 -4.48
C GLY A 133 -6.02 -2.29 -2.98
N LEU A 134 -5.36 -3.20 -2.25
CA LEU A 134 -5.30 -3.16 -0.79
C LEU A 134 -4.23 -2.15 -0.36
N PHE A 135 -4.61 -1.26 0.54
CA PHE A 135 -3.69 -0.28 1.13
C PHE A 135 -3.36 -0.67 2.57
N ARG A 136 -2.19 -0.23 3.01
CA ARG A 136 -1.73 -0.29 4.39
C ARG A 136 -1.30 1.12 4.80
N GLY A 137 -1.67 1.51 6.02
CA GLY A 137 -1.26 2.78 6.59
C GLY A 137 0.27 2.90 6.62
N LEU A 138 0.78 4.06 6.24
CA LEU A 138 2.17 4.42 6.50
C LEU A 138 2.27 4.95 7.94
N PHE A 139 3.39 4.67 8.59
CA PHE A 139 3.69 5.29 9.87
C PHE A 139 4.14 6.72 9.59
N ASP A 140 3.30 7.67 9.98
CA ASP A 140 3.68 9.07 10.03
C ASP A 140 4.47 9.23 11.34
N GLY A 141 5.75 9.61 11.27
CA GLY A 141 6.64 9.71 12.43
C GLY A 141 6.24 10.79 13.46
N GLU A 142 5.06 11.40 13.32
CA GLU A 142 4.51 12.43 14.19
C GLU A 142 3.60 11.87 15.32
N ASP A 143 3.25 10.58 15.29
CA ASP A 143 2.40 9.95 16.32
C ASP A 143 3.19 9.37 17.52
N ALA A 144 4.47 9.70 17.65
CA ALA A 144 5.28 9.38 18.83
C ALA A 144 5.28 10.59 19.80
N GLY A 145 4.11 10.85 20.39
CA GLY A 145 3.91 11.81 21.49
C GLY A 145 3.48 11.10 22.76
#